data_AF-A0A357V585-F1
#
_entry.id   AF-A0A357V585-F1
#
_cell.length_a   1.000
_cell.length_b   1.000
_cell.length_c   1.000
_cell.angle_alpha   90.00
_cell.angle_beta   90.00
_cell.angle_gamma   90.00
#
_symmetry.space_group_name_H-M   'P 1'
#
loop_
_entity.id
_entity.type
_entity.pdbx_description
1 polymer ?
#
loop_
_entity_poly.entity_id
_entity_poly.type
_entity_poly.pdbx_seq_one_letter_code
_entity_poly.pdbx_strand_id
1 'polypeptide(L)' 'MAGDADLHKALAAAMDRINSKLNNIEKVRRFIVADEPFTVDNEQMTPTLKVRRHVIRQIYGTQLERLYG' A
#
# COMPACT_ATOMS: atom_id res chain seq x y z
N MET A 1 5.15 -4.93 12.27
CA MET A 1 5.27 -3.78 11.35
C MET A 1 3.90 -3.23 10.96
N ALA A 2 2.91 -4.03 10.53
CA ALA A 2 1.61 -3.54 10.08
C ALA A 2 0.66 -2.93 11.15
N GLY A 3 0.92 -3.11 12.44
CA GLY A 3 0.09 -2.58 13.55
C GLY A 3 0.72 -1.42 14.33
N ASP A 4 1.82 -0.84 13.85
CA ASP A 4 2.53 0.23 14.53
C ASP A 4 1.87 1.60 14.24
N ALA A 5 1.31 2.22 15.29
CA ALA A 5 0.61 3.49 15.18
C ALA A 5 1.54 4.66 14.81
N ASP A 6 2.79 4.63 15.29
CA ASP A 6 3.77 5.69 14.99
C ASP A 6 4.25 5.59 13.54
N LEU A 7 4.45 4.36 13.04
CA LEU A 7 4.73 4.13 11.62
C LEU A 7 3.58 4.63 10.74
N HIS A 8 2.33 4.30 11.10
CA HIS A 8 1.17 4.73 10.34
C HIS A 8 1.07 6.26 10.30
N LYS A 9 1.31 6.94 11.43
CA LYS A 9 1.32 8.40 11.52
C LYS A 9 2.42 9.03 10.67
N ALA A 10 3.63 8.46 10.68
CA ALA A 10 4.73 8.94 9.86
C ALA A 10 4.44 8.82 8.36
N LEU A 11 3.84 7.69 7.94
CA LEU A 11 3.41 7.48 6.56
C LEU A 11 2.28 8.42 6.17
N ALA A 12 1.27 8.61 7.03
CA ALA A 12 0.17 9.54 6.79
C ALA A 12 0.68 10.98 6.52
N ALA A 13 1.62 11.47 7.34
CA ALA A 13 2.24 12.77 7.13
C ALA A 13 3.00 12.86 5.79
N ALA A 14 3.65 11.78 5.36
CA ALA A 14 4.28 11.73 4.03
C ALA A 14 3.24 11.75 2.90
N MET A 15 2.15 11.01 3.05
CA MET A 15 1.04 10.98 2.10
C MET A 15 0.35 12.35 1.98
N ASP A 16 0.16 13.08 3.08
CA ASP A 16 -0.44 14.42 3.07
C ASP A 16 0.40 15.41 2.25
N ARG A 17 1.73 15.37 2.41
CA ARG A 17 2.65 16.19 1.62
C ARG A 17 2.54 15.89 0.12
N ILE A 18 2.41 14.62 -0.26
CA ILE A 18 2.25 14.21 -1.66
C ILE A 18 0.87 14.63 -2.18
N ASN A 19 -0.20 14.32 -1.44
CA ASN A 19 -1.58 14.62 -1.79
C ASN A 19 -1.83 16.13 -1.95
N SER A 20 -1.07 17.00 -1.27
CA SER A 20 -1.16 18.46 -1.44
C SER A 20 -0.85 18.93 -2.86
N LYS A 21 -0.09 18.15 -3.63
CA LYS A 21 0.35 18.47 -4.99
C LYS A 21 -0.47 17.77 -6.08
N LEU A 22 -1.43 16.94 -5.70
CA LEU A 22 -2.19 16.09 -6.61
C LEU A 22 -3.63 16.60 -6.79
N ASN A 23 -4.19 16.37 -7.97
CA ASN A 23 -5.60 16.64 -8.21
C ASN A 23 -6.47 15.69 -7.39
N ASN A 24 -7.73 16.08 -7.15
CA ASN A 24 -8.65 15.31 -6.29
C ASN A 24 -8.80 13.84 -6.73
N ILE A 25 -8.78 13.56 -8.03
CA ILE A 25 -8.89 12.21 -8.59
C ILE A 25 -7.63 11.35 -8.41
N GLU A 26 -6.47 11.97 -8.14
CA GLU A 26 -5.17 11.30 -8.01
C GLU A 26 -4.78 11.07 -6.55
N LYS A 27 -5.47 11.73 -5.60
CA LYS A 27 -5.16 11.65 -4.17
C LYS A 27 -5.38 10.24 -3.63
N VAL A 28 -4.40 9.76 -2.88
CA VAL A 28 -4.52 8.51 -2.12
C VAL A 28 -5.26 8.81 -0.83
N ARG A 29 -6.48 8.28 -0.70
CA ARG A 29 -7.38 8.57 0.43
C ARG A 29 -7.16 7.66 1.64
N ARG A 30 -6.88 6.38 1.38
CA ARG A 30 -6.75 5.33 2.39
C ARG A 30 -5.67 4.35 1.94
N PHE A 31 -4.89 3.85 2.88
CA PHE A 31 -3.81 2.89 2.63
C PHE A 31 -3.70 1.90 3.78
N ILE A 32 -3.08 0.75 3.49
CA ILE A 32 -2.64 -0.23 4.48
C ILE A 32 -1.12 -0.39 4.34
N VAL A 33 -0.48 -0.85 5.41
CA VAL A 33 0.92 -1.26 5.39
C VAL A 33 0.95 -2.77 5.20
N ALA A 34 1.69 -3.24 4.20
CA ALA A 34 1.86 -4.67 3.96
C ALA A 34 2.57 -5.33 5.16
N ASP A 35 2.16 -6.55 5.50
CA ASP A 35 2.71 -7.30 6.62
C ASP A 35 4.18 -7.73 6.38
N GLU A 36 4.55 -7.88 5.10
CA GLU A 36 5.87 -8.25 4.64
C GLU A 36 6.28 -7.45 3.39
N PRO A 37 7.59 -7.33 3.10
CA PRO A 37 8.06 -6.74 1.85
C PRO A 37 7.63 -7.55 0.62
N PHE A 38 7.38 -6.85 -0.49
CA PHE A 38 7.21 -7.52 -1.77
C PHE A 38 8.57 -7.96 -2.27
N THR A 39 8.71 -9.22 -2.67
CA THR A 39 9.98 -9.78 -3.17
C THR A 39 9.74 -10.67 -4.39
N VAL A 40 10.83 -11.07 -5.05
CA VAL A 40 10.75 -12.10 -6.10
C VAL A 40 10.50 -13.47 -5.45
N ASP A 41 11.08 -13.72 -4.28
CA ASP A 41 11.01 -14.99 -3.55
C ASP A 41 9.59 -15.33 -3.08
N ASN A 42 8.81 -14.32 -2.63
CA ASN A 42 7.39 -14.50 -2.30
C ASN A 42 6.46 -14.29 -3.50
N GLU A 43 7.01 -14.26 -4.72
CA GLU A 43 6.31 -14.11 -6.00
C GLU A 43 5.51 -12.81 -6.19
N GLN A 44 5.60 -11.87 -5.25
CA GLN A 44 4.88 -10.61 -5.31
C GLN A 44 5.53 -9.61 -6.29
N MET A 45 6.73 -9.91 -6.76
CA MET A 45 7.45 -9.15 -7.79
C MET A 45 7.84 -10.03 -9.00
N THR A 46 7.97 -9.40 -10.16
CA THR A 46 8.68 -10.00 -11.31
C THR A 46 10.17 -10.03 -11.02
N PRO A 47 10.95 -10.89 -11.72
CA PRO A 47 12.42 -10.85 -11.64
C PRO A 47 13.01 -9.46 -11.98
N THR A 48 12.27 -8.67 -12.75
CA THR A 48 12.59 -7.26 -13.09
C THR A 48 12.07 -6.23 -12.07
N LEU A 49 11.72 -6.67 -10.86
CA LEU A 49 11.27 -5.85 -9.73
C LEU A 49 9.97 -5.05 -9.97
N LYS A 50 9.10 -5.52 -10.86
CA LYS A 50 7.74 -4.97 -11.01
C LYS A 50 6.76 -5.69 -10.10
N VAL A 51 5.90 -4.97 -9.41
CA VAL A 51 4.85 -5.56 -8.55
C VAL A 51 3.85 -6.38 -9.39
N ARG A 52 3.59 -7.63 -8.97
CA ARG A 52 2.55 -8.48 -9.56
C ARG A 52 1.19 -8.18 -8.93
N ARG A 53 0.48 -7.21 -9.52
CA ARG A 53 -0.80 -6.70 -8.97
C ARG A 53 -1.86 -7.77 -8.70
N HIS A 54 -1.94 -8.82 -9.52
CA HIS A 54 -2.92 -9.89 -9.31
C HIS A 54 -2.62 -10.71 -8.04
N VAL A 55 -1.34 -11.02 -7.78
CA VAL A 55 -0.89 -11.69 -6.55
C VAL A 55 -1.17 -10.82 -5.32
N ILE A 56 -0.80 -9.53 -5.39
CA ILE A 56 -1.09 -8.57 -4.31
C ILE A 56 -2.59 -8.49 -4.01
N ARG A 57 -3.44 -8.46 -5.05
CA ARG A 57 -4.90 -8.46 -4.87
C ARG A 57 -5.42 -9.76 -4.26
N GLN A 58 -4.82 -10.91 -4.54
CA GLN A 58 -5.21 -12.17 -3.91
C GLN A 58 -4.87 -12.18 -2.41
N ILE A 59 -3.71 -11.64 -2.04
CA ILE A 59 -3.24 -11.64 -0.63
C ILE A 59 -3.95 -10.55 0.19
N TYR A 60 -4.00 -9.32 -0.32
CA TYR A 60 -4.48 -8.14 0.41
C TYR A 60 -5.89 -7.69 0.01
N GLY A 61 -6.56 -8.39 -0.91
CA GLY A 61 -7.86 -7.97 -1.47
C GLY A 61 -8.90 -7.66 -0.41
N THR A 62 -9.08 -8.55 0.56
CA THR A 62 -10.04 -8.33 1.67
C THR A 62 -9.67 -7.11 2.52
N GLN A 63 -8.38 -6.85 2.76
CA GLN A 63 -7.95 -5.67 3.51
C GLN A 63 -8.20 -4.38 2.71
N LEU A 64 -7.94 -4.42 1.39
CA LEU A 64 -8.23 -3.32 0.47
C LEU A 64 -9.73 -3.02 0.38
N GLU A 65 -10.58 -4.04 0.37
CA GLU A 65 -12.04 -3.88 0.40
C GLU A 65 -12.50 -3.25 1.70
N ARG A 66 -11.97 -3.69 2.85
CA ARG A 66 -12.26 -3.08 4.17
C ARG A 66 -11.89 -1.60 4.26
N LEU A 67 -10.93 -1.13 3.46
CA LEU A 67 -10.64 0.30 3.39
C LEU A 67 -11.82 1.08 2.82
N TYR A 68 -12.65 0.51 1.96
CA TYR A 68 -13.72 1.24 1.24
C TYR A 68 -15.13 0.76 1.53
N GLY A 69 -15.28 -0.27 2.39
CA GLY A 69 -16.54 -0.90 2.79
C GLY A 69 -17.76 0.02 2.82
#